data_AF-A0A497T2U1-F1
#
_entry.id   AF-A0A497T2U1-F1
#
_cell.length_a   1.000
_cell.length_b   1.000
_cell.length_c   1.000
_cell.angle_alpha   90.00
_cell.angle_beta   90.00
_cell.angle_gamma   90.00
#
_symmetry.space_group_name_H-M   'P 1'
#
loop_
_entity.id
_entity.type
_entity.pdbx_description
1 polymer ?
#
loop_
_entity_poly.entity_id
_entity_poly.type
_entity_poly.pdbx_seq_one_letter_code
_entity_poly.pdbx_strand_id
1 'polypeptide(L)'
;MEDKPEIGELVVAEVEEVHSNSVELNLPEYNLKGFLNVSNIPGLWIRDLKKNIKAGQLIVGKIIKIDHMVEISLKGISKHDKERKLKEYSLEVKSVKMFQRVCAENKIKNKLVQEEILRLKKEYGSVYKAIEKLRRGEKIEFREEFSKIVDRFKAGMKTYEFKGELELHSNLGNGVDLIKESLNELRGVEAIYIGNTKFLLKLKTTNPKKGEKTLFSEAEKVISKIKKSGGIGEFKLL
;
A
#
# COMPACT_ATOMS: atom_id res chain seq x y z
N MET A 1 9.39 -20.92 17.21
CA MET A 1 10.52 -19.99 17.43
C MET A 1 10.10 -18.68 16.83
N GLU A 2 9.77 -17.73 17.71
CA GLU A 2 9.41 -16.35 17.37
C GLU A 2 10.55 -15.71 16.57
N ASP A 3 10.21 -14.84 15.61
CA ASP A 3 11.19 -13.91 15.04
C ASP A 3 11.84 -13.19 16.22
N LYS A 4 13.13 -13.40 16.45
CA LYS A 4 13.82 -12.69 17.51
C LYS A 4 14.18 -11.30 16.98
N PRO A 5 13.98 -10.24 17.76
CA PRO A 5 14.44 -8.92 17.37
C PRO A 5 15.95 -8.96 17.11
N GLU A 6 16.44 -8.17 16.14
CA GLU A 6 17.87 -8.08 15.84
C GLU A 6 18.45 -6.71 16.23
N ILE A 7 19.69 -6.71 16.70
CA ILE A 7 20.40 -5.46 17.01
C ILE A 7 20.58 -4.68 15.72
N GLY A 8 20.15 -3.42 15.73
CA GLY A 8 20.22 -2.50 14.62
C GLY A 8 18.97 -2.46 13.74
N GLU A 9 17.98 -3.31 14.00
CA GLU A 9 16.70 -3.29 13.31
C GLU A 9 15.85 -2.07 13.71
N LEU A 10 15.09 -1.53 12.75
CA LEU A 10 14.08 -0.51 13.01
C LEU A 10 12.75 -1.16 13.38
N VAL A 11 12.19 -0.77 14.52
CA VAL A 11 10.96 -1.33 15.08
C VAL A 11 9.96 -0.22 15.41
N VAL A 12 8.67 -0.56 15.34
CA VAL A 12 7.61 0.28 15.90
C VAL A 12 7.39 -0.12 17.36
N ALA A 13 7.36 0.86 18.24
CA ALA A 13 7.06 0.69 19.65
C ALA A 13 5.90 1.61 20.05
N GLU A 14 5.02 1.10 20.90
CA GLU A 14 3.93 1.86 21.51
C GLU A 14 4.36 2.30 22.91
N VAL A 15 4.13 3.57 23.25
CA VAL A 15 4.44 4.10 24.58
C VAL A 15 3.42 3.62 25.59
N GLU A 16 3.83 2.81 26.55
CA GLU A 16 2.97 2.39 27.67
C GLU A 16 2.97 3.45 28.76
N GLU A 17 4.15 3.78 29.28
CA GLU A 17 4.31 4.72 30.40
C GLU A 17 5.53 5.63 30.22
N VAL A 18 5.42 6.87 30.69
CA VAL A 18 6.49 7.87 30.63
C VAL A 18 6.93 8.23 32.05
N HIS A 19 8.16 7.83 32.40
CA HIS A 19 8.81 8.17 33.66
C HIS A 19 9.72 9.40 33.48
N SER A 20 10.41 9.80 34.56
CA SER A 20 11.27 11.00 34.54
C SER A 20 12.50 10.86 33.63
N ASN A 21 13.11 9.66 33.57
CA ASN A 21 14.36 9.40 32.84
C ASN A 21 14.25 8.27 31.80
N SER A 22 13.08 7.64 31.69
CA SER A 22 12.84 6.51 30.80
C SER A 22 11.40 6.50 30.31
N VAL A 23 11.18 5.77 29.23
CA VAL A 23 9.85 5.48 28.69
C VAL A 23 9.72 3.96 28.57
N GLU A 24 8.68 3.39 29.18
CA GLU A 24 8.32 1.99 29.00
C GLU A 24 7.51 1.83 27.71
N LEU A 25 7.86 0.80 26.94
CA LEU A 25 7.37 0.59 25.60
C LEU A 25 6.90 -0.84 25.40
N ASN A 26 5.91 -1.01 24.54
CA ASN A 26 5.52 -2.30 24.00
C ASN A 26 5.99 -2.39 22.54
N LEU A 27 6.59 -3.51 22.16
CA LEU A 27 6.97 -3.81 20.78
C LEU A 27 5.92 -4.75 20.17
N PRO A 28 4.86 -4.22 19.53
CA PRO A 28 3.75 -5.04 19.02
C PRO A 28 4.15 -6.03 17.93
N GLU A 29 5.27 -5.80 17.23
CA GLU A 29 5.80 -6.71 16.21
C GLU A 29 6.28 -8.04 16.81
N TYR A 30 6.81 -8.01 18.04
CA TYR A 30 7.42 -9.15 18.73
C TYR A 30 6.66 -9.59 19.97
N ASN A 31 5.65 -8.83 20.40
CA ASN A 31 4.96 -9.03 21.68
C ASN A 31 5.95 -9.02 22.88
N LEU A 32 6.92 -8.10 22.84
CA LEU A 32 7.97 -7.95 23.85
C LEU A 32 7.89 -6.57 24.50
N LYS A 33 8.32 -6.49 25.76
CA LYS A 33 8.56 -5.21 26.45
C LYS A 33 9.87 -4.58 25.98
N GLY A 34 9.86 -3.26 25.90
CA GLY A 34 11.04 -2.46 25.62
C GLY A 34 11.11 -1.21 26.46
N PHE A 35 12.24 -0.53 26.39
CA PHE A 35 12.43 0.73 27.07
C PHE A 35 13.28 1.69 26.23
N LEU A 36 13.05 2.98 26.45
CA LEU A 36 13.80 4.07 25.85
C LEU A 36 14.38 4.94 26.96
N ASN A 37 15.71 4.97 27.06
CA ASN A 37 16.42 5.88 27.95
C ASN A 37 16.40 7.30 27.38
N VAL A 38 16.28 8.32 28.24
CA VAL A 38 16.39 9.75 27.84
C VAL A 38 17.65 10.03 27.02
N SER A 39 18.76 9.35 27.33
CA SER A 39 20.04 9.47 26.63
C SER A 39 19.98 9.01 25.18
N ASN A 40 18.97 8.23 24.79
CA ASN A 40 18.79 7.70 23.44
C ASN A 40 17.77 8.49 22.61
N ILE A 41 17.34 9.65 23.10
CA ILE A 41 16.47 10.57 22.37
C ILE A 41 17.33 11.65 21.70
N PRO A 42 17.13 11.94 20.39
CA PRO A 42 17.86 13.00 19.71
C PRO A 42 17.39 14.38 20.20
N GLY A 43 18.34 15.29 20.43
CA GLY A 43 18.09 16.68 20.87
C GLY A 43 18.93 17.08 22.09
N LEU A 44 19.20 18.37 22.24
CA LEU A 44 19.83 18.94 23.44
C LEU A 44 18.85 18.86 24.62
N TRP A 45 19.34 18.31 25.73
CA TRP A 45 18.77 18.29 27.09
C TRP A 45 17.24 18.42 27.19
N ILE A 46 16.54 17.29 27.10
CA ILE A 46 15.10 17.23 27.31
C ILE A 46 14.83 17.45 28.80
N ARG A 47 14.32 18.63 29.16
CA ARG A 47 13.95 18.95 30.55
C ARG A 47 12.77 18.11 31.05
N ASP A 48 11.81 17.81 30.16
CA ASP A 48 10.59 17.04 30.49
C ASP A 48 10.23 16.05 29.37
N LEU A 49 10.35 14.74 29.64
CA LEU A 49 9.91 13.69 28.71
C LEU A 49 8.40 13.73 28.46
N LYS A 50 7.61 13.95 29.51
CA LYS A 50 6.14 13.95 29.47
C LYS A 50 5.52 15.00 28.54
N LYS A 51 6.26 16.07 28.21
CA LYS A 51 5.80 17.09 27.25
C LYS A 51 5.94 16.63 25.80
N ASN A 52 6.92 15.78 25.51
CA ASN A 52 7.29 15.41 24.14
C ASN A 52 6.78 14.02 23.73
N ILE A 53 6.59 13.12 24.70
CA ILE A 53 6.16 11.75 24.49
C ILE A 53 4.92 11.51 25.36
N LYS A 54 3.88 10.94 24.76
CA LYS A 54 2.61 10.61 25.43
C LYS A 54 2.35 9.12 25.39
N ALA A 55 1.68 8.58 26.41
CA ALA A 55 1.17 7.22 26.41
C ALA A 55 0.23 6.97 25.20
N GLY A 56 0.29 5.77 24.64
CA GLY A 56 -0.41 5.37 23.41
C GLY A 56 0.21 5.90 22.11
N GLN A 57 1.28 6.69 22.18
CA GLN A 57 1.96 7.18 20.99
C GLN A 57 2.80 6.06 20.35
N LEU A 58 2.70 5.90 19.02
CA LEU A 58 3.62 5.05 18.26
C LEU A 58 4.90 5.81 17.92
N ILE A 59 6.04 5.21 18.26
CA ILE A 59 7.38 5.71 17.95
C ILE A 59 8.15 4.66 17.14
N VAL A 60 9.13 5.13 16.36
CA VAL A 60 10.04 4.25 15.62
C VAL A 60 11.42 4.39 16.23
N GLY A 61 11.99 3.28 16.67
CA GLY A 61 13.33 3.22 17.22
C GLY A 61 14.18 2.16 16.56
N LYS A 62 15.49 2.30 16.70
CA LYS A 62 16.49 1.29 16.33
C LYS A 62 16.82 0.47 17.56
N ILE A 63 16.76 -0.86 17.46
CA ILE A 63 17.18 -1.73 18.55
C ILE A 63 18.69 -1.57 18.76
N ILE A 64 19.11 -1.29 19.98
CA ILE A 64 20.54 -1.14 20.33
C ILE A 64 21.02 -2.22 21.30
N LYS A 65 20.12 -2.77 22.11
CA LYS A 65 20.44 -3.82 23.08
C LYS A 65 19.24 -4.73 23.26
N ILE A 66 19.51 -6.02 23.37
CA ILE A 66 18.51 -7.05 23.66
C ILE A 66 18.97 -7.78 24.90
N ASP A 67 18.17 -7.70 25.96
CA ASP A 67 18.38 -8.40 27.22
C ASP A 67 17.02 -8.95 27.69
N HIS A 68 16.70 -8.89 28.98
CA HIS A 68 15.34 -9.12 29.47
C HIS A 68 14.29 -8.17 28.87
N MET A 69 14.68 -6.94 28.52
CA MET A 69 13.88 -5.97 27.79
C MET A 69 14.66 -5.43 26.59
N VAL A 70 13.95 -5.04 25.54
CA VAL A 70 14.57 -4.48 24.33
C VAL A 70 14.81 -2.99 24.52
N GLU A 71 16.07 -2.55 24.45
CA GLU A 71 16.41 -1.13 24.46
C GLU A 71 16.40 -0.57 23.04
N ILE A 72 15.66 0.51 22.83
CA ILE A 72 15.61 1.20 21.55
C ILE A 72 16.24 2.60 21.63
N SER A 73 16.72 3.07 20.49
CA SER A 73 17.24 4.41 20.30
C SER A 73 16.50 5.14 19.21
N LEU A 74 16.17 6.41 19.46
CA LEU A 74 15.59 7.31 18.47
C LEU A 74 16.67 8.08 17.70
N LYS A 75 17.95 7.97 18.11
CA LYS A 75 19.08 8.65 17.47
C LYS A 75 19.42 8.02 16.13
N GLY A 76 19.83 8.86 15.18
CA GLY A 76 20.30 8.41 13.86
C GLY A 76 19.20 7.85 12.96
N ILE A 77 17.92 8.09 13.26
CA ILE A 77 16.80 7.67 12.42
C ILE A 77 16.38 8.86 11.55
N SER A 78 16.43 8.67 10.22
CA SER A 78 15.97 9.70 9.30
C SER A 78 14.44 9.83 9.34
N LYS A 79 13.92 11.01 8.99
CA LYS A 79 12.46 11.21 8.84
C LYS A 79 11.86 10.22 7.83
N HIS A 80 12.58 9.97 6.74
CA HIS A 80 12.18 9.02 5.71
C HIS A 80 12.07 7.58 6.25
N ASP A 81 13.06 7.12 7.03
CA ASP A 81 13.02 5.77 7.61
C ASP A 81 11.88 5.61 8.62
N LYS A 82 11.63 6.66 9.43
CA LYS A 82 10.50 6.70 10.35
C LYS A 82 9.17 6.57 9.62
N GLU A 83 8.97 7.38 8.56
CA GLU A 83 7.76 7.34 7.75
C GLU A 83 7.60 5.99 7.03
N ARG A 84 8.68 5.43 6.49
CA ARG A 84 8.69 4.11 5.85
C ARG A 84 8.26 3.02 6.83
N LYS A 85 8.91 2.91 7.99
CA LYS A 85 8.61 1.84 8.97
C LYS A 85 7.20 1.98 9.55
N LEU A 86 6.72 3.20 9.85
CA LEU A 86 5.33 3.41 10.29
C LEU A 86 4.32 2.98 9.22
N LYS A 87 4.62 3.25 7.94
CA LYS A 87 3.76 2.84 6.83
C LYS A 87 3.75 1.32 6.69
N GLU A 88 4.90 0.66 6.75
CA GLU A 88 5.03 -0.80 6.74
C GLU A 88 4.20 -1.43 7.86
N TYR A 89 4.36 -0.95 9.10
CA TYR A 89 3.59 -1.40 10.25
C TYR A 89 2.07 -1.19 10.07
N SER A 90 1.65 -0.01 9.59
CA SER A 90 0.24 0.29 9.34
C SER A 90 -0.37 -0.66 8.29
N LEU A 91 0.39 -0.98 7.23
CA LEU A 91 -0.02 -1.92 6.20
C LEU A 91 -0.11 -3.35 6.73
N GLU A 92 0.80 -3.76 7.60
CA GLU A 92 0.77 -5.07 8.24
C GLU A 92 -0.44 -5.22 9.16
N VAL A 93 -0.66 -4.26 10.06
CA VAL A 93 -1.83 -4.27 10.97
C VAL A 93 -3.14 -4.34 10.18
N LYS A 94 -3.26 -3.58 9.09
CA LYS A 94 -4.44 -3.63 8.20
C LYS A 94 -4.59 -4.99 7.54
N SER A 95 -3.50 -5.58 7.07
CA SER A 95 -3.49 -6.89 6.42
C SER A 95 -3.90 -8.00 7.37
N VAL A 96 -3.35 -8.01 8.59
CA VAL A 96 -3.70 -8.96 9.65
C VAL A 96 -5.18 -8.83 10.02
N LYS A 97 -5.68 -7.60 10.25
CA LYS A 97 -7.11 -7.37 10.56
C LYS A 97 -8.01 -7.82 9.42
N MET A 98 -7.64 -7.53 8.17
CA MET A 98 -8.38 -8.00 6.99
C MET A 98 -8.41 -9.52 6.91
N PHE A 99 -7.27 -10.18 7.13
CA PHE A 99 -7.15 -11.64 7.15
C PHE A 99 -8.05 -12.26 8.22
N GLN A 100 -7.95 -11.78 9.45
CA GLN A 100 -8.77 -12.23 10.58
C GLN A 100 -10.27 -12.04 10.30
N ARG A 101 -10.68 -10.88 9.75
CA ARG A 101 -12.07 -10.61 9.39
C ARG A 101 -12.59 -11.60 8.35
N VAL A 102 -11.84 -11.79 7.27
CA VAL A 102 -12.23 -12.72 6.18
C VAL A 102 -12.35 -14.15 6.70
N CYS A 103 -11.46 -14.57 7.61
CA CYS A 103 -11.53 -15.89 8.25
C CYS A 103 -12.74 -16.02 9.18
N ALA A 104 -13.05 -14.98 9.97
CA ALA A 104 -14.19 -14.96 10.87
C ALA A 104 -15.52 -15.06 10.12
N GLU A 105 -15.68 -14.36 9.00
CA GLU A 105 -16.85 -14.47 8.11
C GLU A 105 -17.07 -15.90 7.57
N ASN A 106 -16.01 -16.69 7.44
CA ASN A 106 -16.06 -18.09 6.99
C ASN A 106 -16.03 -19.10 8.15
N LYS A 107 -16.20 -18.62 9.39
CA LYS A 107 -16.23 -19.46 10.60
C LYS A 107 -14.97 -20.33 10.79
N ILE A 108 -13.82 -19.86 10.32
CA ILE A 108 -12.52 -20.53 10.54
C ILE A 108 -12.13 -20.35 12.01
N LYS A 109 -11.68 -21.43 12.65
CA LYS A 109 -11.26 -21.42 14.07
C LYS A 109 -10.09 -20.45 14.27
N ASN A 110 -10.19 -19.56 15.28
CA ASN A 110 -9.17 -18.55 15.56
C ASN A 110 -7.75 -19.14 15.71
N LYS A 111 -7.62 -20.31 16.35
CA LYS A 111 -6.33 -21.01 16.48
C LYS A 111 -5.65 -21.25 15.11
N LEU A 112 -6.40 -21.75 14.12
CA LEU A 112 -5.89 -21.98 12.76
C LEU A 112 -5.50 -20.65 12.10
N VAL A 113 -6.28 -19.59 12.32
CA VAL A 113 -5.99 -18.25 11.78
C VAL A 113 -4.66 -17.72 12.32
N GLN A 114 -4.40 -17.85 13.62
CA GLN A 114 -3.13 -17.42 14.22
C GLN A 114 -1.94 -18.25 13.72
N GLU A 115 -2.10 -19.57 13.63
CA GLU A 115 -1.07 -20.45 13.07
C GLU A 115 -0.72 -20.07 11.62
N GLU A 116 -1.74 -19.76 10.81
CA GLU A 116 -1.54 -19.36 9.43
C GLU A 116 -0.89 -17.97 9.32
N ILE A 117 -1.28 -17.00 10.15
CA ILE A 117 -0.61 -15.70 10.23
C ILE A 117 0.88 -15.87 10.56
N LEU A 118 1.22 -16.70 11.55
CA LEU A 118 2.60 -16.98 11.92
C LEU A 118 3.38 -17.63 10.78
N ARG A 119 2.76 -18.57 10.07
CA ARG A 119 3.36 -19.21 8.89
C ARG A 119 3.64 -18.19 7.78
N LEU A 120 2.67 -17.35 7.44
CA LEU A 120 2.82 -16.32 6.40
C LEU A 120 3.91 -15.31 6.76
N LYS A 121 4.00 -14.90 8.03
CA LYS A 121 5.09 -14.04 8.51
C LYS A 121 6.45 -14.71 8.34
N LYS A 122 6.58 -15.98 8.70
CA LYS A 122 7.84 -16.72 8.58
C LYS A 122 8.30 -16.90 7.12
N GLU A 123 7.37 -17.21 6.22
CA GLU A 123 7.70 -17.49 4.82
C GLU A 123 7.88 -16.22 3.97
N TYR A 124 7.09 -15.18 4.24
CA TYR A 124 7.01 -13.99 3.39
C TYR A 124 7.47 -12.71 4.10
N GLY A 125 7.87 -12.80 5.36
CA GLY A 125 8.28 -11.69 6.24
C GLY A 125 7.12 -10.88 6.84
N SER A 126 5.93 -10.92 6.24
CA SER A 126 4.73 -10.22 6.75
C SER A 126 3.47 -10.74 6.06
N VAL A 127 2.31 -10.61 6.70
CA VAL A 127 1.03 -10.94 6.07
C VAL A 127 0.74 -10.01 4.89
N TYR A 128 1.13 -8.74 4.99
CA TYR A 128 1.01 -7.78 3.90
C TYR A 128 1.79 -8.24 2.65
N LYS A 129 3.05 -8.64 2.79
CA LYS A 129 3.88 -9.13 1.65
C LYS A 129 3.28 -10.38 1.03
N ALA A 130 2.75 -11.30 1.83
CA ALA A 130 2.05 -12.48 1.31
C ALA A 130 0.83 -12.05 0.48
N ILE A 131 -0.05 -11.21 1.02
CA ILE A 131 -1.22 -10.72 0.28
C ILE A 131 -0.80 -9.94 -0.99
N GLU A 132 0.28 -9.16 -0.93
CA GLU A 132 0.80 -8.43 -2.09
C GLU A 132 1.24 -9.37 -3.21
N LYS A 133 2.03 -10.41 -2.91
CA LYS A 133 2.43 -11.46 -3.86
C LYS A 133 1.22 -12.14 -4.47
N LEU A 134 0.25 -12.51 -3.65
CA LEU A 134 -1.00 -13.11 -4.12
C LEU A 134 -1.75 -12.19 -5.10
N ARG A 135 -1.80 -10.88 -4.82
CA ARG A 135 -2.40 -9.88 -5.71
C ARG A 135 -1.63 -9.70 -7.02
N ARG A 136 -0.32 -9.93 -7.03
CA ARG A 136 0.49 -9.95 -8.26
C ARG A 136 0.28 -11.20 -9.12
N GLY A 137 -0.53 -12.16 -8.64
CA GLY A 137 -0.78 -13.43 -9.33
C GLY A 137 0.24 -14.51 -9.02
N GLU A 138 1.16 -14.27 -8.07
CA GLU A 138 2.07 -15.31 -7.60
C GLU A 138 1.29 -16.37 -6.80
N LYS A 139 1.65 -17.65 -6.98
CA LYS A 139 1.06 -18.73 -6.19
C LYS A 139 1.60 -18.68 -4.77
N ILE A 140 0.69 -18.64 -3.82
CA ILE A 140 0.97 -18.81 -2.39
C ILE A 140 0.23 -20.06 -1.96
N GLU A 141 0.96 -20.98 -1.35
CA GLU A 141 0.35 -22.15 -0.74
C GLU A 141 -0.36 -21.68 0.53
N PHE A 142 -1.65 -21.97 0.61
CA PHE A 142 -2.47 -21.81 1.80
C PHE A 142 -2.94 -23.19 2.24
N ARG A 143 -3.13 -23.39 3.54
CA ARG A 143 -3.77 -24.63 4.02
C ARG A 143 -5.17 -24.77 3.42
N GLU A 144 -5.66 -26.00 3.27
CA GLU A 144 -6.92 -26.29 2.56
C GLU A 144 -8.11 -25.49 3.11
N GLU A 145 -8.15 -25.25 4.41
CA GLU A 145 -9.19 -24.49 5.09
C GLU A 145 -9.26 -23.03 4.65
N PHE A 146 -8.15 -22.49 4.12
CA PHE A 146 -8.03 -21.12 3.64
C PHE A 146 -8.17 -21.02 2.11
N SER A 147 -8.07 -22.14 1.37
CA SER A 147 -8.12 -22.17 -0.11
C SER A 147 -9.33 -21.43 -0.70
N LYS A 148 -10.50 -21.60 -0.08
CA LYS A 148 -11.77 -21.00 -0.52
C LYS A 148 -11.85 -19.48 -0.32
N ILE A 149 -10.98 -18.91 0.52
CA ILE A 149 -10.98 -17.47 0.84
C ILE A 149 -9.82 -16.71 0.18
N VAL A 150 -8.86 -17.42 -0.43
CA VAL A 150 -7.69 -16.84 -1.10
C VAL A 150 -8.09 -15.79 -2.13
N ASP A 151 -9.12 -16.04 -2.93
CA ASP A 151 -9.57 -15.11 -3.97
C ASP A 151 -10.08 -13.77 -3.40
N ARG A 152 -10.59 -13.77 -2.15
CA ARG A 152 -11.03 -12.52 -1.50
C ARG A 152 -9.87 -11.60 -1.14
N PHE A 153 -8.66 -12.14 -0.98
CA PHE A 153 -7.47 -11.33 -0.73
C PHE A 153 -6.88 -10.71 -2.02
N LYS A 154 -7.18 -11.30 -3.18
CA LYS A 154 -6.77 -10.79 -4.51
C LYS A 154 -7.48 -9.48 -4.89
N ALA A 155 -8.74 -9.30 -4.50
CA ALA A 155 -9.59 -8.19 -4.93
C ALA A 155 -9.29 -6.81 -4.28
N GLY A 156 -8.20 -6.68 -3.51
CA GLY A 156 -7.93 -5.51 -2.66
C GLY A 156 -6.92 -4.49 -3.20
N MET A 157 -6.56 -4.50 -4.50
CA MET A 157 -5.75 -3.40 -5.04
C MET A 157 -6.58 -2.13 -5.09
N LYS A 158 -6.06 -1.01 -4.55
CA LYS A 158 -6.64 0.32 -4.80
C LYS A 158 -6.60 0.56 -6.30
N THR A 159 -7.75 0.44 -6.95
CA THR A 159 -7.93 0.82 -8.33
C THR A 159 -8.14 2.33 -8.36
N TYR A 160 -7.28 3.02 -9.08
CA TYR A 160 -7.42 4.43 -9.41
C TYR A 160 -8.11 4.48 -10.77
N GLU A 161 -9.22 5.21 -10.84
CA GLU A 161 -9.92 5.48 -12.08
C GLU A 161 -9.49 6.86 -12.58
N PHE A 162 -8.82 6.90 -13.73
CA PHE A 162 -8.50 8.13 -14.44
C PHE A 162 -9.54 8.38 -15.52
N LYS A 163 -9.93 9.63 -15.69
CA LYS A 163 -10.92 10.06 -16.68
C LYS A 163 -10.31 11.13 -17.56
N GLY A 164 -10.62 11.08 -18.84
CA GLY A 164 -10.25 12.12 -19.79
C GLY A 164 -11.31 12.27 -20.87
N GLU A 165 -11.53 13.50 -21.29
CA GLU A 165 -12.39 13.84 -22.41
C GLU A 165 -11.54 13.86 -23.69
N LEU A 166 -11.96 13.10 -24.70
CA LEU A 166 -11.37 13.07 -26.02
C LEU A 166 -12.39 13.61 -27.02
N GLU A 167 -12.03 14.66 -27.73
CA GLU A 167 -12.85 15.25 -28.78
C GLU A 167 -12.21 14.98 -30.14
N LEU A 168 -12.96 14.34 -31.05
CA LEU A 168 -12.48 13.92 -32.38
C LEU A 168 -13.38 14.47 -33.47
N HIS A 169 -12.79 15.21 -34.41
CA HIS A 169 -13.45 15.79 -35.57
C HIS A 169 -12.88 15.20 -36.85
N SER A 170 -13.75 14.85 -37.79
CA SER A 170 -13.36 14.41 -39.13
C SER A 170 -14.25 15.07 -40.17
N ASN A 171 -13.62 15.70 -41.17
CA ASN A 171 -14.32 16.38 -42.27
C ASN A 171 -14.52 15.45 -43.49
N LEU A 172 -14.25 14.15 -43.34
CA LEU A 172 -14.37 13.16 -44.40
C LEU A 172 -15.76 12.51 -44.39
N GLY A 173 -16.24 12.10 -45.57
CA GLY A 173 -17.53 11.40 -45.72
C GLY A 173 -17.62 10.07 -44.96
N ASN A 174 -16.48 9.45 -44.62
CA ASN A 174 -16.37 8.24 -43.81
C ASN A 174 -15.83 8.50 -42.38
N GLY A 175 -15.97 9.73 -41.87
CA GLY A 175 -15.39 10.14 -40.59
C GLY A 175 -15.81 9.33 -39.37
N VAL A 176 -17.06 8.84 -39.34
CA VAL A 176 -17.58 8.02 -38.23
C VAL A 176 -16.86 6.68 -38.12
N ASP A 177 -16.60 6.02 -39.26
CA ASP A 177 -15.96 4.71 -39.29
C ASP A 177 -14.48 4.83 -38.90
N LEU A 178 -13.81 5.87 -39.36
CA LEU A 178 -12.43 6.20 -38.96
C LEU A 178 -12.30 6.43 -37.44
N ILE A 179 -13.27 7.11 -36.83
CA ILE A 179 -13.29 7.32 -35.37
C ILE A 179 -13.47 6.00 -34.63
N LYS A 180 -14.41 5.14 -35.06
CA LYS A 180 -14.64 3.82 -34.46
C LYS A 180 -13.40 2.93 -34.55
N GLU A 181 -12.76 2.87 -35.72
CA GLU A 181 -11.53 2.10 -35.92
C GLU A 181 -10.38 2.60 -35.04
N SER A 182 -10.27 3.92 -34.87
CA SER A 182 -9.21 4.51 -34.03
C SER A 182 -9.46 4.23 -32.55
N LEU A 183 -10.71 4.27 -32.09
CA LEU A 183 -11.05 3.95 -30.70
C LEU A 183 -10.92 2.45 -30.37
N ASN A 184 -11.15 1.56 -31.34
CA ASN A 184 -10.98 0.11 -31.14
C ASN A 184 -9.52 -0.32 -30.91
N GLU A 185 -8.54 0.53 -31.25
CA GLU A 185 -7.12 0.25 -30.98
C GLU A 185 -6.70 0.53 -29.54
N LEU A 186 -7.55 1.19 -28.75
CA LEU A 186 -7.28 1.48 -27.34
C LEU A 186 -7.12 0.18 -26.56
N ARG A 187 -6.00 0.05 -25.84
CA ARG A 187 -5.74 -1.13 -24.99
C ARG A 187 -5.89 -0.79 -23.53
N GLY A 188 -6.89 -1.41 -22.88
CA GLY A 188 -7.12 -1.26 -21.44
C GLY A 188 -7.77 0.08 -21.04
N VAL A 189 -8.23 0.86 -22.00
CA VAL A 189 -9.00 2.10 -21.80
C VAL A 189 -10.40 1.88 -22.34
N GLU A 190 -11.41 2.11 -21.51
CA GLU A 190 -12.81 2.09 -21.93
C GLU A 190 -13.18 3.46 -22.53
N ALA A 191 -13.69 3.48 -23.76
CA ALA A 191 -14.20 4.69 -24.39
C ALA A 191 -15.74 4.70 -24.35
N ILE A 192 -16.33 5.73 -23.77
CA ILE A 192 -17.78 5.91 -23.66
C ILE A 192 -18.18 7.13 -24.47
N TYR A 193 -19.13 6.98 -25.40
CA TYR A 193 -19.66 8.10 -26.15
C TYR A 193 -20.50 9.02 -25.26
N ILE A 194 -20.16 10.31 -25.19
CA ILE A 194 -20.88 11.30 -24.38
C ILE A 194 -21.86 12.11 -25.23
N GLY A 195 -21.51 12.35 -26.51
CA GLY A 195 -22.33 13.10 -27.45
C GLY A 195 -21.51 13.94 -28.42
N ASN A 196 -22.11 14.30 -29.55
CA ASN A 196 -21.46 15.00 -30.66
C ASN A 196 -20.15 14.30 -31.09
N THR A 197 -19.01 14.96 -30.94
CA THR A 197 -17.66 14.50 -31.24
C THR A 197 -16.87 14.09 -29.98
N LYS A 198 -17.54 13.97 -28.83
CA LYS A 198 -16.91 13.78 -27.51
C LYS A 198 -17.04 12.36 -26.97
N PHE A 199 -15.91 11.86 -26.44
CA PHE A 199 -15.75 10.54 -25.86
C PHE A 199 -15.10 10.65 -24.48
N LEU A 200 -15.62 9.92 -23.50
CA LEU A 200 -15.03 9.77 -22.17
C LEU A 200 -14.14 8.55 -22.16
N LEU A 201 -12.83 8.76 -22.00
CA LEU A 201 -11.89 7.69 -21.76
C LEU A 201 -11.79 7.41 -20.27
N LYS A 202 -11.98 6.14 -19.89
CA LYS A 202 -11.82 5.64 -18.52
C LYS A 202 -10.71 4.61 -18.47
N LEU A 203 -9.74 4.82 -17.57
CA LEU A 203 -8.67 3.85 -17.31
C LEU A 203 -8.69 3.48 -15.83
N LYS A 204 -8.90 2.20 -15.54
CA LYS A 204 -8.73 1.64 -14.20
C LYS A 204 -7.33 1.06 -14.08
N THR A 205 -6.51 1.65 -13.21
CA THR A 205 -5.14 1.20 -12.98
C THR A 205 -4.86 0.99 -11.51
N THR A 206 -3.91 0.11 -11.21
CA THR A 206 -3.39 -0.12 -9.86
C THR A 206 -2.21 0.79 -9.54
N ASN A 207 -1.64 1.45 -10.56
CA ASN A 207 -0.48 2.34 -10.43
C ASN A 207 -0.83 3.79 -10.83
N PRO A 208 -1.07 4.69 -9.87
CA PRO A 208 -1.52 6.05 -10.17
C PRO A 208 -0.48 6.86 -10.96
N LYS A 209 0.82 6.66 -10.72
CA LYS A 209 1.89 7.38 -11.44
C LYS A 209 1.96 7.00 -12.92
N LYS A 210 1.57 5.76 -13.26
CA LYS A 210 1.54 5.28 -14.64
C LYS A 210 0.20 5.55 -15.31
N GLY A 211 -0.89 5.60 -14.55
CA GLY A 211 -2.25 5.76 -15.07
C GLY A 211 -2.41 6.94 -16.01
N GLU A 212 -2.06 8.13 -15.54
CA GLU A 212 -2.17 9.36 -16.33
C GLU A 212 -1.34 9.29 -17.62
N LYS A 213 -0.09 8.83 -17.53
CA LYS A 213 0.80 8.68 -18.70
C LYS A 213 0.25 7.68 -19.70
N THR A 214 -0.29 6.57 -19.24
CA THR A 214 -0.90 5.55 -20.10
C THR A 214 -2.14 6.10 -20.78
N LEU A 215 -3.03 6.78 -20.04
CA LEU A 215 -4.24 7.39 -20.61
C LEU A 215 -3.89 8.44 -21.67
N PHE A 216 -2.92 9.31 -21.39
CA PHE A 216 -2.44 10.32 -22.34
C PHE A 216 -1.81 9.69 -23.59
N SER A 217 -0.94 8.69 -23.42
CA SER A 217 -0.30 7.97 -24.53
C SER A 217 -1.31 7.30 -25.46
N GLU A 218 -2.35 6.68 -24.90
CA GLU A 218 -3.39 6.03 -25.69
C GLU A 218 -4.27 7.05 -26.41
N ALA A 219 -4.61 8.18 -25.76
CA ALA A 219 -5.32 9.28 -26.40
C ALA A 219 -4.52 9.91 -27.55
N GLU A 220 -3.22 10.13 -27.39
CA GLU A 220 -2.35 10.67 -28.44
C GLU A 220 -2.26 9.74 -29.66
N LYS A 221 -2.23 8.41 -29.46
CA LYS A 221 -2.26 7.45 -30.58
C LYS A 221 -3.51 7.65 -31.43
N VAL A 222 -4.68 7.73 -30.79
CA VAL A 222 -5.96 7.96 -31.47
C VAL A 222 -5.96 9.30 -32.21
N ILE A 223 -5.51 10.38 -31.56
CA ILE A 223 -5.42 11.71 -32.17
C ILE A 223 -4.48 11.70 -33.38
N SER A 224 -3.32 11.04 -33.28
CA SER A 224 -2.33 10.98 -34.36
C SER A 224 -2.86 10.26 -35.59
N LYS A 225 -3.68 9.22 -35.42
CA LYS A 225 -4.31 8.48 -36.50
C LYS A 225 -5.37 9.33 -37.20
N ILE A 226 -6.21 10.02 -36.45
CA ILE A 226 -7.21 10.95 -37.00
C ILE A 226 -6.56 12.12 -37.72
N LYS A 227 -5.46 12.68 -37.18
CA LYS A 227 -4.68 13.74 -37.86
C LYS A 227 -4.08 13.29 -39.18
N LYS A 228 -3.57 12.05 -39.28
CA LYS A 228 -3.08 11.49 -40.56
C LYS A 228 -4.18 11.40 -41.62
N SER A 229 -5.42 11.19 -41.19
CA SER A 229 -6.60 11.20 -42.06
C SER A 229 -7.20 12.59 -42.28
N GLY A 230 -6.52 13.67 -41.87
CA GLY A 230 -6.99 15.05 -42.08
C GLY A 230 -8.05 15.53 -41.07
N GLY A 231 -8.26 14.79 -39.98
CA GLY A 231 -9.12 15.21 -38.87
C GLY A 231 -8.40 15.98 -37.78
N ILE A 232 -9.15 16.42 -36.77
CA ILE A 232 -8.65 17.17 -35.61
C ILE A 232 -9.00 16.36 -34.35
N GLY A 233 -8.10 16.36 -33.37
CA GLY A 233 -8.33 15.68 -32.11
C GLY A 233 -7.73 16.45 -30.93
N GLU A 234 -8.50 16.59 -29.86
CA GLU A 234 -8.11 17.24 -28.61
C GLU A 234 -8.37 16.32 -27.42
N PHE A 235 -7.46 16.31 -26.45
CA PHE A 235 -7.59 15.51 -25.24
C PHE A 235 -7.43 16.40 -24.01
N LYS A 236 -8.33 16.21 -23.03
CA LYS A 236 -8.33 16.92 -21.75
C LYS A 236 -8.46 15.93 -20.61
N LEU A 237 -7.51 15.94 -19.69
CA LEU A 237 -7.59 15.17 -18.44
C LEU A 237 -8.60 15.81 -17.48
N LEU A 238 -9.38 14.98 -16.77
CA LEU A 238 -10.39 15.38 -15.79
C LEU A 238 -9.97 15.10 -14.34
#